data_AF-A0A9Q2IF20-F1
#
_entry.id   AF-A0A9Q2IF20-F1
#
_cell.length_a   1.000
_cell.length_b   1.000
_cell.length_c   1.000
_cell.angle_alpha   90.00
_cell.angle_beta   90.00
_cell.angle_gamma   90.00
#
_symmetry.space_group_name_H-M   'P 1'
#
loop_
_entity.id
_entity.type
_entity.pdbx_description
1 polymer ?
#
loop_
_entity_poly.entity_id
_entity_poly.type
_entity_poly.pdbx_seq_one_letter_code
_entity_poly.pdbx_strand_id
1 'polypeptide(L)'
;MSTTRKLRLGPLPKTESVKLTFACPTSLKADLDRYAALHAQTYGETVDAATLIPHMLEAFMTGDRGFRRGTSPKPVPQKPT
;
A
#
# COMPACT_ATOMS: atom_id res chain seq x y z
N MET A 1 17.26 -41.12 16.56
CA MET A 1 16.04 -40.79 15.79
C MET A 1 15.28 -39.70 16.52
N SER A 2 15.43 -38.43 16.11
CA SER A 2 14.80 -37.30 16.79
C SER A 2 13.52 -36.92 16.03
N THR A 3 12.36 -37.19 16.62
CA THR A 3 11.05 -36.88 16.07
C THR A 3 10.78 -35.38 16.17
N THR A 4 10.98 -34.67 15.07
CA THR A 4 10.60 -33.26 14.93
C THR A 4 9.08 -33.13 15.08
N ARG A 5 8.62 -32.65 16.23
CA ARG A 5 7.21 -32.27 16.43
C ARG A 5 6.91 -31.11 15.48
N LYS A 6 6.28 -31.40 14.33
CA LYS A 6 5.79 -30.37 13.42
C LYS A 6 4.73 -29.55 14.15
N LEU A 7 5.05 -28.29 14.46
CA LEU A 7 4.08 -27.33 14.97
C LEU A 7 2.98 -27.16 13.91
N ARG A 8 1.72 -27.11 14.36
CA ARG A 8 0.55 -26.93 13.47
C ARG A 8 0.53 -25.55 12.80
N LEU A 9 1.26 -24.60 13.38
CA LEU A 9 1.50 -23.29 12.80
C LEU A 9 2.81 -23.36 12.00
N GLY A 10 2.69 -23.21 10.68
CA GLY A 10 3.84 -23.02 9.80
C GLY A 10 4.55 -21.69 10.08
N PRO A 11 5.67 -21.42 9.39
CA PRO A 11 6.34 -20.13 9.53
C PRO A 11 5.37 -18.98 9.26
N LEU A 12 5.37 -17.98 10.14
CA LEU A 12 4.51 -16.82 10.02
C LEU A 12 4.88 -16.00 8.76
N PRO A 13 3.90 -15.40 8.07
CA PRO A 13 4.17 -14.52 6.95
C PRO A 13 5.07 -13.37 7.40
N LYS A 14 6.15 -13.12 6.65
CA LYS A 14 7.00 -11.96 6.87
C LYS A 14 6.24 -10.73 6.39
N THR A 15 5.92 -9.83 7.31
CA THR A 15 5.43 -8.50 6.96
C THR A 15 6.66 -7.65 6.70
N GLU A 16 6.93 -7.35 5.43
CA GLU A 16 8.07 -6.50 5.03
C GLU A 16 7.56 -5.08 4.82
N SER A 17 8.19 -4.10 5.49
CA SER A 17 7.90 -2.68 5.34
C SER A 17 9.14 -1.95 4.83
N VAL A 18 8.99 -1.16 3.77
CA VAL A 18 10.07 -0.32 3.23
C VAL A 18 9.86 1.13 3.67
N LYS A 19 10.87 1.73 4.30
CA LYS A 19 10.85 3.15 4.64
C LYS A 19 11.30 3.97 3.43
N LEU A 20 10.48 4.91 2.99
CA LEU A 20 10.81 5.87 1.94
C LEU A 20 10.89 7.28 2.55
N THR A 21 11.91 8.05 2.14
CA THR A 21 12.09 9.45 2.51
C THR A 21 12.01 10.29 1.25
N PHE A 22 11.18 11.34 1.25
CA PHE A 22 11.06 12.27 0.13
C PHE A 22 10.97 13.72 0.65
N ALA A 23 11.35 14.68 -0.21
CA ALA A 23 11.13 16.09 0.08
C ALA A 23 9.65 16.41 -0.15
N CYS A 24 8.91 16.71 0.91
CA CYS A 24 7.52 17.13 0.83
C CYS A 24 7.45 18.66 0.76
N PRO A 25 6.87 19.25 -0.31
CA PRO A 25 6.62 20.68 -0.36
C PRO A 25 5.76 21.15 0.82
N THR A 26 6.06 22.33 1.36
CA THR A 26 5.36 22.88 2.54
C THR A 26 3.85 22.99 2.32
N SER A 27 3.42 23.39 1.11
CA SER A 27 2.00 23.45 0.74
C SER A 27 1.32 22.09 0.83
N LEU A 28 1.96 21.05 0.29
CA LEU A 28 1.45 19.68 0.33
C LEU A 28 1.34 19.17 1.77
N LYS A 29 2.33 19.45 2.62
CA LYS A 29 2.26 19.07 4.05
C LYS A 29 1.07 19.73 4.74
N ALA A 30 0.83 21.02 4.50
CA ALA A 30 -0.29 21.74 5.09
C ALA A 30 -1.66 21.17 4.64
N ASP A 31 -1.78 20.77 3.37
CA ASP A 31 -3.01 20.14 2.88
C ASP A 31 -3.21 18.73 3.44
N LEU A 32 -2.13 17.95 3.59
CA LEU A 32 -2.17 16.64 4.26
C LEU A 32 -2.60 16.74 5.73
N ASP A 33 -2.10 17.74 6.45
CA ASP A 33 -2.49 17.99 7.84
C ASP A 33 -3.96 18.39 7.96
N ARG A 34 -4.42 19.26 7.05
CA ARG A 34 -5.83 19.64 6.98
C ARG A 34 -6.71 18.42 6.69
N TYR A 35 -6.29 17.56 5.76
CA TYR A 35 -7.03 16.34 5.44
C TYR A 35 -7.12 15.41 6.64
N ALA A 36 -6.00 15.20 7.36
CA ALA A 36 -5.97 14.39 8.58
C ALA A 36 -6.92 14.93 9.66
N ALA A 37 -6.95 16.26 9.86
CA ALA A 37 -7.87 16.91 10.78
C ALA A 37 -9.35 16.72 10.37
N LEU A 38 -9.67 16.78 9.08
CA LEU A 38 -11.02 16.53 8.57
C LEU A 38 -11.42 15.05 8.72
N HIS A 39 -10.49 14.14 8.47
CA HIS A 39 -10.69 12.71 8.69
C HIS A 39 -11.01 12.43 10.16
N ALA A 40 -10.26 13.02 11.10
CA ALA A 40 -10.50 12.88 12.53
C ALA A 40 -11.87 13.43 12.95
N GLN A 41 -12.29 14.56 12.40
CA GLN A 41 -13.63 15.11 12.66
C GLN A 41 -14.74 14.19 12.14
N THR A 42 -14.51 13.52 11.01
CA THR A 42 -15.51 12.67 10.35
C THR A 42 -15.66 11.32 11.05
N TYR A 43 -14.55 10.71 11.47
CA TYR A 43 -14.52 9.33 12.00
C TYR A 43 -14.24 9.25 13.50
N GLY A 44 -13.99 10.38 14.17
CA GLY A 44 -13.77 10.46 15.62
C GLY A 44 -12.38 10.00 16.07
N GLU A 45 -11.49 9.64 15.15
CA GLU A 45 -10.14 9.15 15.45
C GLU A 45 -9.08 10.09 14.88
N THR A 46 -8.24 10.64 15.77
CA THR A 46 -7.09 11.45 15.38
C THR A 46 -6.05 10.57 14.71
N VAL A 47 -5.80 10.84 13.43
CA VAL A 47 -4.81 10.13 12.60
C VAL A 47 -3.77 11.13 12.09
N ASP A 48 -2.51 10.70 11.99
CA ASP A 48 -1.47 11.51 11.36
C ASP A 48 -1.50 11.36 9.84
N ALA A 49 -1.08 12.40 9.13
CA ALA A 49 -0.87 12.38 7.69
C ALA A 49 0.02 11.20 7.27
N ALA A 50 1.08 10.89 8.02
CA ALA A 50 1.98 9.78 7.71
C ALA A 50 1.29 8.41 7.68
N THR A 51 0.23 8.23 8.47
CA THR A 51 -0.58 7.00 8.47
C THR A 51 -1.53 6.96 7.27
N LEU A 52 -2.03 8.11 6.82
CA LEU A 52 -2.95 8.21 5.68
C LEU A 52 -2.25 8.10 4.33
N ILE A 53 -1.01 8.60 4.21
CA ILE A 53 -0.25 8.67 2.95
C ILE A 53 -0.17 7.31 2.24
N PRO A 54 0.19 6.18 2.89
CA PRO A 54 0.25 4.88 2.22
C PRO A 54 -1.09 4.49 1.58
N HIS A 55 -2.21 4.69 2.29
CA HIS A 55 -3.55 4.38 1.80
C HIS A 55 -3.97 5.28 0.64
N MET A 56 -3.65 6.58 0.72
CA MET A 56 -3.89 7.53 -0.36
C MET A 56 -3.14 7.14 -1.64
N LEU A 57 -1.85 6.78 -1.50
CA LEU A 57 -1.02 6.38 -2.62
C LEU A 57 -1.50 5.06 -3.25
N GLU A 58 -1.90 4.08 -2.44
CA GLU A 58 -2.47 2.82 -2.94
C GLU A 58 -3.78 3.04 -3.70
N ALA A 59 -4.67 3.87 -3.16
CA ALA A 59 -5.92 4.25 -3.82
C ALA A 59 -5.66 4.97 -5.14
N PHE A 60 -4.68 5.88 -5.17
CA PHE A 60 -4.25 6.58 -6.37
C PHE A 60 -3.74 5.62 -7.45
N MET A 61 -2.81 4.71 -7.10
CA MET A 61 -2.26 3.73 -8.03
C MET A 61 -3.32 2.77 -8.58
N THR A 62 -4.28 2.36 -7.73
CA THR A 62 -5.41 1.52 -8.12
C THR A 62 -6.39 2.25 -9.05
N GLY A 63 -6.61 3.55 -8.81
CA GLY A 63 -7.48 4.40 -9.60
C GLY A 63 -6.90 4.82 -10.96
N ASP A 64 -5.58 4.85 -11.11
CA ASP A 64 -4.91 5.25 -12.35
C ASP A 64 -5.04 4.18 -13.45
N ARG A 65 -6.04 4.36 -14.31
CA ARG A 65 -6.28 3.47 -15.47
C ARG A 65 -5.13 3.51 -16.48
N GLY A 66 -4.45 4.65 -16.62
CA GLY A 66 -3.32 4.81 -17.53
C GLY A 66 -2.14 3.95 -17.09
N PHE A 67 -1.85 3.98 -15.78
CA PHE A 67 -0.87 3.11 -15.14
C PHE A 67 -1.23 1.62 -15.32
N ARG A 68 -2.47 1.23 -15.03
CA ARG A 68 -2.94 -0.16 -15.13
C ARG A 68 -2.90 -0.75 -16.55
N ARG A 69 -3.07 0.08 -17.58
CA ARG A 69 -3.02 -0.40 -18.97
C ARG A 69 -1.59 -0.79 -19.40
N GLY A 70 -0.57 -0.20 -18.79
CA GLY A 70 0.84 -0.49 -19.09
C GLY A 70 1.38 -1.77 -18.44
N THR A 71 0.68 -2.33 -17.44
CA THR A 71 1.13 -3.49 -16.67
C THR A 71 0.52 -4.82 -17.11
N SER A 72 -0.33 -4.82 -18.15
CA SER A 72 -0.83 -6.06 -18.75
C SER A 72 0.29 -6.69 -19.59
N PRO A 73 0.87 -7.85 -19.20
CA PRO A 73 1.68 -8.59 -20.13
C PRO A 73 0.76 -8.96 -21.30
N LYS A 74 1.09 -8.46 -22.50
CA LYS A 74 0.38 -8.82 -23.73
C LYS A 74 0.29 -10.36 -23.75
N PRO A 75 -0.90 -10.98 -23.78
CA PRO A 75 -0.98 -12.43 -23.91
C PRO A 75 -0.28 -12.80 -25.20
N VAL A 76 0.82 -13.54 -25.09
CA VAL A 76 1.49 -14.10 -26.26
C VAL A 76 0.48 -15.07 -26.89
N PRO A 77 0.05 -14.87 -28.15
CA PRO A 77 -0.91 -15.78 -28.75
C PRO A 77 -0.25 -17.16 -28.89
N GLN A 78 -0.71 -18.12 -28.10
CA GLN A 78 -0.33 -19.52 -28.26
C GLN A 78 -1.01 -20.02 -29.54
N LYS A 79 -0.18 -20.34 -30.55
CA LYS A 79 -0.60 -20.87 -31.83
C LYS A 79 -1.18 -22.28 -31.62
N PRO A 80 -2.42 -22.58 -32.04
CA PRO A 80 -2.92 -23.95 -32.05
C PRO A 80 -2.13 -24.77 -33.09
N THR A 81 -1.70 -25.95 -32.66
CA THR A 81 -1.22 -27.06 -33.51
C THR A 81 -2.28 -27.48 -34.52
#